data_AF-A0A9W9DTK0-F1
#
_entry.id   AF-A0A9W9DTK0-F1
#
_cell.length_a   1.000
_cell.length_b   1.000
_cell.length_c   1.000
_cell.angle_alpha   90.00
_cell.angle_beta   90.00
_cell.angle_gamma   90.00
#
_symmetry.space_group_name_H-M   'P 1'
#
loop_
_entity.id
_entity.type
_entity.pdbx_description
1 polymer ?
#
loop_
_entity_poly.entity_id
_entity_poly.type
_entity_poly.pdbx_seq_one_letter_code
_entity_poly.pdbx_strand_id
1 'polypeptide(L)'
;MRSLQISATGTDTDRLTLGVSNLQVSLMDAESAEKERISVGFWSSLLQTPFDFVSHYFRRYTPNLVSLSVFLLFIPFLCALSLSAGVLVWRNVAVGWQMPLYLQYGDGGQPYAHAILADLYSRQPYDIVLQLVVPSTDSNFALGNFMNSLTLSTINNKTLATVRRPAIAILPKTSYFSSKSHLVTLEIPMLDSFVPRTKEAVVDVKIGRQDAWKDIGNGEGRELSVYSASLKGILAHKGVRGLVTRFPTIFSLLCSVIFFAILFSILAACLLPSILRSSNDINETTQPTDDSEQKPSTLLANYRQYPGDSSDTETDASDLQEEKESKPSKSARRRKRRSAKNKNASEVSSVKSESDPVIIPSDRPSDPSQSIDPLRRRRSSKPLDVES
;
A
#
# COMPACT_ATOMS: atom_id res chain seq x y z
N MET A 1 -42.58 10.44 37.04
CA MET A 1 -42.85 9.24 37.86
C MET A 1 -41.56 8.41 37.85
N ARG A 2 -40.87 8.11 38.97
CA ARG A 2 -41.28 7.30 40.13
C ARG A 2 -41.81 5.92 39.68
N SER A 3 -41.32 4.76 40.13
CA SER A 3 -40.32 4.49 41.18
C SER A 3 -39.97 2.98 41.29
N LEU A 4 -38.82 2.65 41.90
CA LEU A 4 -38.53 1.44 42.73
C LEU A 4 -38.56 0.05 42.01
N GLN A 5 -37.46 -0.72 41.95
CA GLN A 5 -36.70 -1.47 42.99
C GLN A 5 -37.15 -2.93 43.20
N ILE A 6 -36.15 -3.81 43.38
CA ILE A 6 -35.97 -4.96 44.31
C ILE A 6 -34.87 -5.85 43.63
N SER A 7 -33.60 -5.96 44.08
CA SER A 7 -33.02 -6.54 45.32
C SER A 7 -33.35 -8.04 45.51
N ALA A 8 -32.51 -9.00 45.90
CA ALA A 8 -31.07 -9.10 46.19
C ALA A 8 -30.53 -10.35 45.41
N THR A 9 -29.37 -11.00 45.60
CA THR A 9 -28.30 -11.13 46.64
C THR A 9 -26.93 -11.17 45.92
N GLY A 10 -25.74 -11.27 46.54
CA GLY A 10 -25.35 -11.49 47.94
C GLY A 10 -24.62 -12.83 48.15
N THR A 11 -23.32 -12.89 47.83
CA THR A 11 -22.37 -13.90 48.33
C THR A 11 -21.01 -13.23 48.56
N ASP A 12 -20.68 -12.98 49.83
CA ASP A 12 -19.33 -12.63 50.27
C ASP A 12 -18.46 -13.89 50.28
N THR A 13 -17.45 -13.95 49.42
CA THR A 13 -16.29 -14.82 49.59
C THR A 13 -15.01 -14.10 49.15
N ASP A 14 -13.91 -14.40 49.85
CA ASP A 14 -12.52 -14.13 49.47
C ASP A 14 -11.98 -12.70 49.64
N ARG A 15 -12.35 -12.09 50.77
CA ARG A 15 -11.68 -10.90 51.33
C ARG A 15 -10.42 -11.26 52.15
N LEU A 16 -9.54 -12.14 51.64
CA LEU A 16 -8.33 -12.63 52.33
C LEU A 16 -7.05 -12.75 51.46
N THR A 17 -6.92 -11.99 50.38
CA THR A 17 -5.74 -12.00 49.48
C THR A 17 -5.05 -10.63 49.31
N LEU A 18 -5.26 -9.70 50.25
CA LEU A 18 -4.71 -8.33 50.22
C LEU A 18 -3.57 -8.07 51.24
N GLY A 19 -2.85 -9.11 51.67
CA GLY A 19 -1.78 -9.00 52.68
C GLY A 19 -0.34 -9.21 52.20
N VAL A 20 -0.11 -9.88 51.06
CA VAL A 20 1.22 -10.39 50.68
C VAL A 20 1.77 -9.79 49.38
N SER A 21 0.90 -9.37 48.46
CA SER A 21 1.28 -8.82 47.15
C SER A 21 1.98 -7.46 47.20
N ASN A 22 1.66 -6.59 48.18
CA ASN A 22 2.25 -5.25 48.26
C ASN A 22 3.70 -5.22 48.76
N LEU A 23 4.17 -6.25 49.47
CA LEU A 23 5.57 -6.32 49.92
C LEU A 23 6.52 -6.81 48.82
N GLN A 24 6.02 -7.62 47.88
CA GLN A 24 6.85 -8.16 46.80
C GLN A 24 7.06 -7.14 45.66
N VAL A 25 6.07 -6.28 45.37
CA VAL A 25 6.23 -5.17 44.41
C VAL A 25 7.29 -4.16 44.87
N SER A 26 7.27 -3.77 46.15
CA SER A 26 8.21 -2.77 46.68
C SER A 26 9.67 -3.24 46.73
N LEU A 27 9.95 -4.55 46.75
CA LEU A 27 11.32 -5.08 46.69
C LEU A 27 11.84 -5.10 45.25
N MET A 28 10.97 -5.34 44.27
CA MET A 28 11.33 -5.52 42.86
C MET A 28 11.64 -4.18 42.16
N ASP A 29 10.98 -3.09 42.58
CA ASP A 29 11.27 -1.75 42.06
C ASP A 29 12.63 -1.19 42.56
N ALA A 30 13.09 -1.59 43.75
CA ALA A 30 14.35 -1.12 44.32
C ALA A 30 15.58 -1.65 43.55
N GLU A 31 15.56 -2.93 43.16
CA GLU A 31 16.67 -3.56 42.42
C GLU A 31 16.77 -3.06 40.97
N SER A 32 15.64 -2.66 40.37
CA SER A 32 15.59 -2.10 39.01
C SER A 32 16.23 -0.70 38.95
N ALA A 33 15.97 0.15 39.96
CA ALA A 33 16.47 1.52 40.02
C ALA A 33 18.00 1.62 40.21
N GLU A 34 18.63 0.66 40.89
CA GLU A 34 20.09 0.63 41.06
C GLU A 34 20.80 0.21 39.77
N LYS A 35 20.23 -0.77 39.04
CA LYS A 35 20.78 -1.26 37.78
C LYS A 35 20.77 -0.20 36.67
N GLU A 36 19.77 0.68 36.66
CA GLU A 36 19.71 1.79 35.70
C GLU A 36 20.78 2.86 35.98
N ARG A 37 21.04 3.20 37.26
CA ARG A 37 22.09 4.17 37.62
C ARG A 37 23.50 3.70 37.25
N ILE A 38 23.80 2.41 37.43
CA ILE A 38 25.10 1.84 37.05
C ILE A 38 25.26 1.83 35.52
N SER A 39 24.19 1.52 34.78
CA SER A 39 24.19 1.55 33.31
C SER A 39 24.50 2.95 32.76
N VAL A 40 23.77 3.99 33.20
CA VAL A 40 23.92 5.35 32.67
C VAL A 40 25.32 5.92 32.95
N GLY A 41 25.91 5.63 34.11
CA GLY A 41 27.29 6.03 34.44
C GLY A 41 28.38 5.29 33.64
N PHE A 42 28.13 4.04 33.25
CA PHE A 42 29.07 3.28 32.42
C PHE A 42 29.08 3.80 30.97
N TRP A 43 27.90 4.08 30.39
CA TRP A 43 27.79 4.60 29.02
C TRP A 43 28.39 6.01 28.88
N SER A 44 28.28 6.88 29.88
CA SER A 44 28.93 8.20 29.83
C SER A 44 30.46 8.09 29.89
N SER A 45 31.00 7.28 30.80
CA SER A 45 32.45 7.05 30.93
C SER A 45 33.08 6.45 29.66
N LEU A 46 32.40 5.48 29.04
CA LEU A 46 32.86 4.82 27.81
C LEU A 46 32.85 5.75 26.59
N LEU A 47 31.96 6.75 26.56
CA LEU A 47 31.85 7.71 25.46
C LEU A 47 32.71 8.98 25.65
N GLN A 48 32.98 9.41 26.89
CA GLN A 48 33.76 10.64 27.14
C GLN A 48 35.27 10.44 26.95
N THR A 49 35.82 9.31 27.40
CA THR A 49 37.28 9.04 27.32
C THR A 49 37.89 9.10 25.90
N PRO A 50 37.27 8.58 24.82
CA PRO A 50 37.80 8.79 23.46
C PRO A 50 37.64 10.23 22.98
N PHE A 51 36.61 10.96 23.43
CA PHE A 51 36.31 12.32 22.96
C PHE A 51 37.38 13.33 23.39
N ASP A 52 37.85 13.23 24.64
CA ASP A 52 38.90 14.12 25.15
C ASP A 52 40.24 13.90 24.43
N PHE A 53 40.63 12.64 24.19
CA PHE A 53 41.86 12.29 23.48
C PHE A 53 41.84 12.75 22.02
N VAL A 54 40.70 12.59 21.36
CA VAL A 54 40.42 13.14 20.03
C VAL A 54 40.54 14.67 20.05
N SER A 55 39.85 15.36 20.96
CA SER A 55 39.85 16.83 21.02
C SER A 55 41.26 17.43 21.18
N HIS A 56 42.10 16.81 22.00
CA HIS A 56 43.48 17.26 22.22
C HIS A 56 44.38 17.06 20.98
N TYR A 57 44.15 16.00 20.21
CA TYR A 57 44.91 15.75 18.97
C TYR A 57 44.49 16.70 17.83
N PHE A 58 43.18 16.96 17.69
CA PHE A 58 42.65 17.89 16.68
C PHE A 58 43.01 19.36 16.94
N ARG A 59 43.22 19.75 18.19
CA ARG A 59 43.51 21.15 18.58
C ARG A 59 44.78 21.73 17.95
N ARG A 60 45.73 20.89 17.49
CA ARG A 60 47.00 21.31 16.84
C ARG A 60 46.92 21.51 15.31
N TYR A 61 45.80 21.18 14.66
CA TYR A 61 45.67 21.17 13.18
C TYR A 61 44.42 21.96 12.71
N THR A 62 44.25 23.16 13.26
CA THR A 62 42.98 23.56 13.87
C THR A 62 41.79 23.93 12.94
N PRO A 63 41.95 24.36 11.66
CA PRO A 63 40.79 24.59 10.78
C PRO A 63 40.48 23.42 9.82
N ASN A 64 41.49 22.92 9.09
CA ASN A 64 41.26 22.01 7.96
C ASN A 64 40.95 20.56 8.39
N LEU A 65 41.55 20.07 9.47
CA LEU A 65 41.21 18.73 9.98
C LEU A 65 39.81 18.68 10.61
N VAL A 66 39.28 19.79 11.12
CA VAL A 66 37.90 19.84 11.65
C VAL A 66 36.90 19.63 10.52
N SER A 67 37.00 20.38 9.43
CA SER A 67 36.14 20.22 8.24
C SER A 67 36.23 18.81 7.65
N LEU A 68 37.44 18.23 7.57
CA LEU A 68 37.65 16.87 7.07
C LEU A 68 37.06 15.81 8.00
N SER A 69 37.25 15.93 9.31
CA SER A 69 36.69 14.99 10.30
C SER A 69 35.16 15.05 10.34
N VAL A 70 34.59 16.25 10.23
CA VAL A 70 33.14 16.45 10.14
C VAL A 70 32.58 15.80 8.87
N PHE A 71 33.23 16.00 7.71
CA PHE A 71 32.87 15.32 6.46
C PHE A 71 32.95 13.80 6.58
N LEU A 72 34.04 13.27 7.14
CA LEU A 72 34.25 11.83 7.33
C LEU A 72 33.20 11.19 8.24
N LEU A 73 32.76 11.90 9.29
CA LEU A 73 31.70 11.46 10.20
C LEU A 73 30.31 11.53 9.54
N PHE A 74 30.06 12.52 8.69
CA PHE A 74 28.79 12.61 7.97
C PHE A 74 28.62 11.52 6.90
N ILE A 75 29.67 11.08 6.19
CA ILE A 75 29.57 10.03 5.16
C ILE A 75 28.80 8.77 5.63
N PRO A 76 29.17 8.07 6.72
CA PRO A 76 28.44 6.87 7.17
C PRO A 76 27.02 7.19 7.62
N PHE A 77 26.76 8.40 8.16
CA PHE A 77 25.42 8.86 8.49
C PHE A 77 24.55 9.07 7.23
N LEU A 78 25.09 9.69 6.18
CA LEU A 78 24.41 9.83 4.89
C LEU A 78 24.14 8.46 4.24
N CYS A 79 25.09 7.52 4.33
CA CYS A 79 24.90 6.15 3.88
C CYS A 79 23.77 5.45 4.65
N ALA A 80 23.72 5.57 5.98
CA ALA A 80 22.66 4.99 6.80
C ALA A 80 21.29 5.57 6.47
N LEU A 81 21.17 6.91 6.33
CA LEU A 81 19.93 7.56 5.91
C LEU A 81 19.51 7.12 4.50
N SER A 82 20.44 7.03 3.55
CA SER A 82 20.19 6.54 2.20
C SER A 82 19.69 5.09 2.15
N LEU A 83 20.33 4.19 2.90
CA LEU A 83 19.89 2.80 3.02
C LEU A 83 18.50 2.72 3.66
N SER A 84 18.24 3.54 4.69
CA SER A 84 16.92 3.61 5.33
C SER A 84 15.83 4.06 4.35
N ALA A 85 16.11 5.03 3.48
CA ALA A 85 15.19 5.47 2.43
C ALA A 85 14.91 4.34 1.41
N GLY A 86 15.92 3.57 1.00
CA GLY A 86 15.75 2.39 0.16
C GLY A 86 14.86 1.32 0.83
N VAL A 87 15.16 0.96 2.09
CA VAL A 87 14.37 -0.01 2.88
C VAL A 87 12.93 0.47 3.08
N LEU A 88 12.70 1.76 3.33
CA LEU A 88 11.36 2.34 3.42
C LEU A 88 10.61 2.23 2.08
N VAL A 89 11.27 2.49 0.94
CA VAL A 89 10.66 2.30 -0.38
C VAL A 89 10.29 0.83 -0.58
N TRP A 90 11.20 -0.12 -0.32
CA TRP A 90 10.92 -1.55 -0.42
C TRP A 90 9.72 -1.95 0.44
N ARG A 91 9.70 -1.61 1.74
CA ARG A 91 8.61 -1.97 2.65
C ARG A 91 7.26 -1.35 2.28
N ASN A 92 7.25 -0.23 1.56
CA ASN A 92 6.04 0.42 1.05
C ASN A 92 5.67 0.00 -0.39
N VAL A 93 6.44 -0.89 -1.04
CA VAL A 93 6.00 -1.49 -2.30
C VAL A 93 4.81 -2.38 -1.99
N ALA A 94 3.66 -2.05 -2.57
CA ALA A 94 2.47 -2.87 -2.48
C ALA A 94 2.76 -4.30 -2.97
N VAL A 95 2.27 -5.29 -2.23
CA VAL A 95 2.39 -6.71 -2.56
C VAL A 95 1.00 -7.24 -2.92
N GLY A 96 0.94 -8.25 -3.79
CA GLY A 96 -0.29 -9.00 -4.00
C GLY A 96 -0.65 -9.83 -2.77
N TRP A 97 -1.91 -10.26 -2.67
CA TRP A 97 -2.39 -11.11 -1.57
C TRP A 97 -2.82 -12.48 -2.10
N GLN A 98 -2.76 -13.49 -1.23
CA GLN A 98 -3.29 -14.82 -1.49
C GLN A 98 -4.05 -15.30 -0.25
N MET A 99 -5.26 -15.80 -0.44
CA MET A 99 -6.15 -16.27 0.63
C MET A 99 -6.64 -17.69 0.30
N PRO A 100 -6.52 -18.67 1.22
CA PRO A 100 -7.09 -20.00 1.01
C PRO A 100 -8.62 -19.94 1.00
N LEU A 101 -9.24 -20.79 0.19
CA LEU A 101 -10.69 -20.95 0.12
C LEU A 101 -11.06 -22.38 0.56
N TYR A 102 -11.82 -22.48 1.63
CA TYR A 102 -12.35 -23.76 2.13
C TYR A 102 -13.71 -24.02 1.51
N LEU A 103 -13.71 -24.88 0.48
CA LEU A 103 -14.93 -25.28 -0.23
C LEU A 103 -15.76 -26.24 0.62
N GLN A 104 -17.05 -25.94 0.74
CA GLN A 104 -18.07 -26.79 1.34
C GLN A 104 -18.67 -27.70 0.26
N TYR A 105 -18.94 -28.95 0.64
CA TYR A 105 -19.46 -30.03 -0.20
C TYR A 105 -20.63 -30.71 0.50
N GLY A 106 -21.56 -31.28 -0.25
CA GLY A 106 -22.64 -32.13 0.30
C GLY A 106 -24.00 -31.45 0.50
N ASP A 107 -24.10 -30.13 0.40
CA ASP A 107 -25.37 -29.38 0.56
C ASP A 107 -26.35 -29.52 -0.65
N GLY A 108 -26.14 -30.51 -1.52
CA GLY A 108 -26.93 -30.74 -2.74
C GLY A 108 -26.79 -29.65 -3.82
N GLY A 109 -25.94 -28.65 -3.57
CA GLY A 109 -25.63 -27.53 -4.47
C GLY A 109 -24.24 -27.63 -5.08
N GLN A 110 -23.80 -26.54 -5.70
CA GLN A 110 -22.42 -26.44 -6.18
C GLN A 110 -21.45 -26.25 -5.01
N PRO A 111 -20.23 -26.83 -5.06
CA PRO A 111 -19.16 -26.50 -4.13
C PRO A 111 -18.97 -24.99 -3.99
N TYR A 112 -19.03 -24.49 -2.76
CA TYR A 112 -18.98 -23.06 -2.48
C TYR A 112 -18.06 -22.73 -1.30
N ALA A 113 -17.49 -21.53 -1.29
CA ALA A 113 -16.64 -21.04 -0.22
C ALA A 113 -17.01 -19.62 0.15
N HIS A 114 -17.08 -19.36 1.46
CA HIS A 114 -17.19 -18.02 2.03
C HIS A 114 -15.91 -17.67 2.77
N ALA A 115 -15.38 -16.47 2.54
CA ALA A 115 -14.17 -15.99 3.19
C ALA A 115 -14.20 -14.47 3.35
N ILE A 116 -13.49 -13.95 4.35
CA ILE A 116 -13.31 -12.51 4.58
C ILE A 116 -11.90 -12.13 4.14
N LEU A 117 -11.83 -11.24 3.17
CA LEU A 117 -10.60 -10.74 2.59
C LEU A 117 -10.23 -9.40 3.26
N ALA A 118 -9.23 -9.45 4.14
CA ALA A 118 -8.72 -8.32 4.91
C ALA A 118 -7.57 -7.57 4.21
N ASP A 119 -7.16 -6.43 4.80
CA ASP A 119 -5.99 -5.63 4.42
C ASP A 119 -5.89 -5.19 2.94
N LEU A 120 -7.04 -4.95 2.30
CA LEU A 120 -7.09 -4.43 0.94
C LEU A 120 -6.74 -2.94 0.87
N TYR A 121 -5.84 -2.57 -0.05
CA TYR A 121 -5.54 -1.18 -0.34
C TYR A 121 -6.64 -0.56 -1.22
N SER A 122 -7.47 0.31 -0.61
CA SER A 122 -8.72 0.85 -1.20
C SER A 122 -8.58 1.76 -2.43
N ARG A 123 -7.36 1.96 -2.93
CA ARG A 123 -7.03 2.76 -4.13
C ARG A 123 -6.21 1.98 -5.16
N GLN A 124 -6.03 0.67 -4.95
CA GLN A 124 -5.14 -0.17 -5.72
C GLN A 124 -5.94 -1.10 -6.63
N PRO A 125 -5.68 -1.12 -7.95
CA PRO A 125 -6.31 -2.08 -8.84
C PRO A 125 -5.63 -3.46 -8.70
N TYR A 126 -6.43 -4.50 -8.58
CA TYR A 126 -6.01 -5.90 -8.53
C TYR A 126 -6.61 -6.70 -9.67
N ASP A 127 -5.82 -7.59 -10.25
CA ASP A 127 -6.27 -8.66 -11.12
C ASP A 127 -6.51 -9.89 -10.22
N ILE A 128 -7.78 -10.29 -10.06
CA ILE A 128 -8.17 -11.36 -9.14
C ILE A 128 -8.25 -12.68 -9.88
N VAL A 129 -7.42 -13.63 -9.47
CA VAL A 129 -7.30 -14.96 -10.06
C VAL A 129 -7.75 -16.01 -9.03
N LEU A 130 -8.67 -16.88 -9.45
CA LEU A 130 -9.04 -18.07 -8.69
C LEU A 130 -8.07 -19.20 -9.08
N GLN A 131 -7.24 -19.64 -8.14
CA GLN A 131 -6.35 -20.79 -8.32
C GLN A 131 -7.00 -22.03 -7.69
N LEU A 132 -7.26 -23.05 -8.51
CA LEU A 132 -7.79 -24.34 -8.09
C LEU A 132 -6.72 -25.42 -8.31
N VAL A 133 -6.55 -26.31 -7.33
CA VAL A 133 -5.75 -27.52 -7.46
C VAL A 133 -6.73 -28.70 -7.49
N VAL A 134 -6.78 -29.40 -8.61
CA VAL A 134 -7.78 -30.40 -8.95
C VAL A 134 -7.06 -31.75 -9.13
N PRO A 135 -7.46 -32.84 -8.46
CA PRO A 135 -6.87 -34.15 -8.69
C PRO A 135 -7.18 -34.65 -10.09
N SER A 136 -6.21 -35.33 -10.69
CA SER A 136 -6.25 -35.90 -12.04
C SER A 136 -7.14 -37.16 -12.11
N THR A 137 -8.41 -37.06 -11.71
CA THR A 137 -9.40 -38.14 -11.81
C THR A 137 -10.21 -38.04 -13.09
N ASP A 138 -10.60 -39.18 -13.66
CA ASP A 138 -11.40 -39.22 -14.89
C ASP A 138 -12.73 -38.47 -14.74
N SER A 139 -13.36 -38.55 -13.55
CA SER A 139 -14.56 -37.77 -13.18
C SER A 139 -14.39 -36.26 -13.31
N ASN A 140 -13.23 -35.70 -12.91
CA ASN A 140 -12.96 -34.27 -13.01
C ASN A 140 -12.74 -33.82 -14.47
N PHE A 141 -12.19 -34.70 -15.32
CA PHE A 141 -12.05 -34.44 -16.75
C PHE A 141 -13.37 -34.63 -17.51
N ALA A 142 -14.19 -35.61 -17.12
CA ALA A 142 -15.51 -35.90 -17.68
C ALA A 142 -16.53 -34.76 -17.43
N LEU A 143 -16.38 -34.00 -16.35
CA LEU A 143 -17.17 -32.78 -16.07
C LEU A 143 -17.12 -31.77 -17.24
N GLY A 144 -15.98 -31.71 -17.94
CA GLY A 144 -15.74 -30.83 -19.08
C GLY A 144 -15.71 -29.35 -18.70
N ASN A 145 -16.50 -28.54 -19.40
CA ASN A 145 -16.66 -27.12 -19.09
C ASN A 145 -17.51 -26.93 -17.83
N PHE A 146 -16.98 -26.23 -16.84
CA PHE A 146 -17.68 -25.81 -15.63
C PHE A 146 -17.63 -24.29 -15.45
N MET A 147 -18.55 -23.75 -14.64
CA MET A 147 -18.61 -22.32 -14.35
C MET A 147 -18.06 -22.02 -12.96
N ASN A 148 -17.32 -20.92 -12.88
CA ASN A 148 -16.84 -20.34 -11.64
C ASN A 148 -17.57 -19.02 -11.45
N SER A 149 -18.15 -18.79 -10.29
CA SER A 149 -18.83 -17.54 -9.94
C SER A 149 -18.13 -16.94 -8.73
N LEU A 150 -17.68 -15.69 -8.85
CA LEU A 150 -17.10 -14.90 -7.77
C LEU A 150 -18.03 -13.72 -7.51
N THR A 151 -18.51 -13.60 -6.28
CA THR A 151 -19.19 -12.42 -5.76
C THR A 151 -18.34 -11.81 -4.67
N LEU A 152 -17.97 -10.54 -4.84
CA LEU A 152 -17.36 -9.72 -3.81
C LEU A 152 -18.44 -8.79 -3.25
N SER A 153 -18.62 -8.78 -1.94
CA SER A 153 -19.50 -7.87 -1.22
C SER A 153 -18.75 -7.14 -0.10
N THR A 154 -19.35 -6.08 0.41
CA THR A 154 -18.93 -5.47 1.68
C THR A 154 -19.56 -6.21 2.85
N ILE A 155 -19.04 -5.97 4.06
CA ILE A 155 -19.62 -6.46 5.33
C ILE A 155 -21.11 -6.09 5.46
N ASN A 156 -21.52 -4.94 4.91
CA ASN A 156 -22.90 -4.47 4.87
C ASN A 156 -23.74 -5.17 3.75
N ASN A 157 -23.33 -6.35 3.29
CA ASN A 157 -23.92 -7.15 2.21
C ASN A 157 -24.11 -6.43 0.85
N LYS A 158 -23.59 -5.21 0.67
CA LYS A 158 -23.60 -4.52 -0.62
C LYS A 158 -22.59 -5.15 -1.56
N THR A 159 -23.06 -5.67 -2.69
CA THR A 159 -22.23 -6.25 -3.75
C THR A 159 -21.30 -5.18 -4.36
N LEU A 160 -20.02 -5.51 -4.46
CA LEU A 160 -18.97 -4.71 -5.09
C LEU A 160 -18.76 -5.14 -6.55
N ALA A 161 -18.73 -6.45 -6.79
CA ALA A 161 -18.60 -7.04 -8.11
C ALA A 161 -19.13 -8.49 -8.10
N THR A 162 -19.71 -8.91 -9.22
CA THR A 162 -20.08 -10.31 -9.47
C THR A 162 -19.61 -10.68 -10.87
N VAL A 163 -18.80 -11.73 -10.99
CA VAL A 163 -18.30 -12.22 -12.29
C VAL A 163 -18.42 -13.73 -12.36
N ARG A 164 -18.69 -14.22 -13.57
CA ARG A 164 -18.80 -15.64 -13.89
C ARG A 164 -17.84 -15.97 -15.04
N ARG A 165 -16.99 -16.98 -14.87
CA ARG A 165 -16.00 -17.41 -15.87
C ARG A 165 -16.09 -18.93 -16.12
N PRO A 166 -16.14 -19.37 -17.38
CA PRO A 166 -15.99 -20.79 -17.69
C PRO A 166 -14.54 -21.22 -17.45
N ALA A 167 -14.36 -22.47 -17.06
CA ALA A 167 -13.07 -23.15 -17.04
C ALA A 167 -13.26 -24.62 -17.43
N ILE A 168 -12.16 -25.29 -17.76
CA ILE A 168 -12.12 -26.71 -18.10
C ILE A 168 -10.91 -27.34 -17.44
N ALA A 169 -11.09 -28.50 -16.82
CA ALA A 169 -9.98 -29.32 -16.36
C ALA A 169 -9.41 -30.07 -17.58
N ILE A 170 -8.16 -29.81 -17.92
CA ILE A 170 -7.48 -30.48 -19.03
C ILE A 170 -6.39 -31.37 -18.44
N LEU A 171 -6.31 -32.62 -18.90
CA LEU A 171 -5.25 -33.55 -18.51
C LEU A 171 -3.89 -32.94 -18.88
N PRO A 172 -2.92 -32.83 -17.93
CA PRO A 172 -1.62 -32.26 -18.22
C PRO A 172 -0.93 -33.10 -19.31
N LYS A 173 -0.35 -32.43 -20.30
CA LYS A 173 0.43 -33.09 -21.36
C LYS A 173 1.70 -33.66 -20.76
N THR A 174 1.63 -34.92 -20.33
CA THR A 174 2.79 -35.67 -19.83
C THR A 174 3.83 -35.77 -20.96
N SER A 175 5.03 -35.24 -20.71
CA SER A 175 6.19 -35.59 -21.53
C SER A 175 6.52 -37.06 -21.29
N TYR A 176 6.99 -37.78 -22.31
CA TYR A 176 7.23 -39.24 -22.28
C TYR A 176 8.13 -39.74 -21.14
N PHE A 177 8.88 -38.85 -20.48
CA PHE A 177 9.79 -39.16 -19.37
C PHE A 177 9.38 -38.56 -18.01
N SER A 178 8.22 -37.89 -17.92
CA SER A 178 7.73 -37.31 -16.67
C SER A 178 6.74 -38.23 -15.98
N SER A 179 6.91 -38.43 -14.67
CA SER A 179 5.89 -39.08 -13.84
C SER A 179 4.55 -38.34 -13.95
N LYS A 180 3.44 -39.08 -13.89
CA LYS A 180 2.08 -38.52 -13.99
C LYS A 180 1.78 -37.67 -12.77
N SER A 181 1.57 -36.36 -12.95
CA SER A 181 1.16 -35.48 -11.86
C SER A 181 -0.29 -35.77 -11.46
N HIS A 182 -0.49 -36.24 -10.23
CA HIS A 182 -1.81 -36.52 -9.66
C HIS A 182 -2.66 -35.26 -9.39
N LEU A 183 -2.07 -34.07 -9.50
CA LEU A 183 -2.73 -32.79 -9.31
C LEU A 183 -2.53 -31.90 -10.54
N VAL A 184 -3.58 -31.15 -10.90
CA VAL A 184 -3.61 -30.15 -11.97
C VAL A 184 -3.92 -28.79 -11.34
N THR A 185 -3.10 -27.78 -11.62
CA THR A 185 -3.35 -26.41 -11.18
C THR A 185 -4.06 -25.64 -12.29
N LEU A 186 -5.24 -25.11 -12.01
CA LEU A 186 -6.02 -24.26 -12.89
C LEU A 186 -5.98 -22.82 -12.34
N GLU A 187 -5.61 -21.85 -13.17
CA GLU A 187 -5.62 -20.43 -12.80
C GLU A 187 -6.64 -19.70 -13.68
N ILE A 188 -7.69 -19.17 -13.05
CA ILE A 188 -8.89 -18.66 -13.70
C ILE A 188 -9.01 -17.16 -13.42
N PRO A 189 -8.81 -16.28 -14.41
CA PRO A 189 -8.87 -14.83 -14.22
C PRO A 189 -10.32 -14.37 -14.02
N MET A 190 -10.68 -14.05 -12.77
CA MET A 190 -12.05 -13.70 -12.40
C MET A 190 -12.35 -12.22 -12.69
N LEU A 191 -11.51 -11.30 -12.21
CA LEU A 191 -11.69 -9.85 -12.34
C LEU A 191 -10.41 -9.16 -12.80
N ASP A 192 -10.53 -8.25 -13.76
CA ASP A 192 -9.40 -7.51 -14.34
C ASP A 192 -9.37 -6.05 -13.82
N SER A 193 -8.30 -5.65 -13.14
CA SER A 193 -8.06 -4.33 -12.55
C SER A 193 -9.16 -3.82 -11.60
N PHE A 194 -9.73 -4.71 -10.79
CA PHE A 194 -10.72 -4.39 -9.75
C PHE A 194 -10.11 -3.51 -8.65
N VAL A 195 -10.72 -2.36 -8.37
CA VAL A 195 -10.34 -1.49 -7.25
C VAL A 195 -11.31 -1.72 -6.09
N PRO A 196 -10.90 -2.39 -4.99
CA PRO A 196 -11.74 -2.48 -3.80
C PRO A 196 -11.92 -1.07 -3.24
N ARG A 197 -13.16 -0.67 -2.96
CA ARG A 197 -13.46 0.65 -2.35
C ARG A 197 -13.42 0.62 -0.82
N THR A 198 -13.06 -0.53 -0.26
CA THR A 198 -13.09 -0.89 1.17
C THR A 198 -11.80 -1.62 1.53
N LYS A 199 -11.42 -1.60 2.81
CA LYS A 199 -10.26 -2.39 3.31
C LYS A 199 -10.57 -3.87 3.47
N GLU A 200 -11.85 -4.18 3.63
CA GLU A 200 -12.36 -5.53 3.82
C GLU A 200 -13.44 -5.82 2.78
N ALA A 201 -13.48 -7.05 2.29
CA ALA A 201 -14.51 -7.56 1.40
C ALA A 201 -14.87 -9.00 1.79
N VAL A 202 -16.16 -9.32 1.77
CA VAL A 202 -16.65 -10.68 1.87
C VAL A 202 -16.61 -11.30 0.48
N VAL A 203 -16.15 -12.54 0.40
CA VAL A 203 -15.98 -13.31 -0.82
C VAL A 203 -16.94 -14.50 -0.78
N ASP A 204 -17.78 -14.63 -1.80
CA ASP A 204 -18.58 -15.82 -2.11
C ASP A 204 -18.10 -16.42 -3.44
N VAL A 205 -17.55 -17.63 -3.41
CA VAL A 205 -17.09 -18.36 -4.60
C VAL A 205 -17.92 -19.62 -4.78
N LYS A 206 -18.42 -19.87 -5.99
CA LYS A 206 -19.17 -21.08 -6.36
C LYS A 206 -18.58 -21.71 -7.60
N ILE A 207 -18.33 -23.02 -7.55
CA ILE A 207 -17.57 -23.76 -8.58
C ILE A 207 -18.40 -24.95 -9.04
N GLY A 208 -18.58 -25.11 -10.35
CA GLY A 208 -19.17 -26.32 -10.94
C GLY A 208 -20.22 -26.02 -12.01
N ARG A 209 -21.10 -26.99 -12.26
CA ARG A 209 -22.16 -26.90 -13.26
C ARG A 209 -23.50 -26.49 -12.64
N GLN A 210 -24.13 -25.45 -13.18
CA GLN A 210 -25.41 -24.88 -12.65
C GLN A 210 -26.64 -25.47 -13.32
N ASP A 211 -26.45 -26.15 -14.45
CA ASP A 211 -27.48 -26.87 -15.15
C ASP A 211 -28.13 -27.93 -14.25
N ALA A 212 -29.44 -28.10 -14.43
CA ALA A 212 -30.22 -29.14 -13.76
C ALA A 212 -29.95 -30.55 -14.33
N TRP A 213 -28.87 -30.73 -15.09
CA TRP A 213 -28.44 -32.03 -15.55
C TRP A 213 -28.04 -32.84 -14.33
N LYS A 214 -28.80 -33.91 -14.09
CA LYS A 214 -28.75 -34.62 -12.81
C LYS A 214 -27.48 -35.47 -12.69
N ASP A 215 -27.14 -36.17 -13.75
CA ASP A 215 -26.03 -37.12 -13.82
C ASP A 215 -25.43 -37.10 -15.24
N ILE A 216 -24.09 -37.12 -15.36
CA ILE A 216 -23.38 -37.40 -16.61
C ILE A 216 -22.81 -38.82 -16.45
N GLY A 217 -23.33 -39.79 -17.20
CA GLY A 217 -22.88 -41.18 -17.08
C GLY A 217 -23.20 -41.81 -15.71
N ASN A 218 -22.20 -42.46 -15.11
CA ASN A 218 -22.35 -43.37 -13.95
C ASN A 218 -22.51 -42.67 -12.59
N GLY A 219 -23.04 -41.44 -12.55
CA GLY A 219 -23.14 -40.62 -11.32
C GLY A 219 -21.94 -39.67 -11.10
N GLU A 220 -21.04 -39.56 -12.06
CA GLU A 220 -19.93 -38.59 -12.08
C GLU A 220 -20.35 -37.34 -12.86
N GLY A 221 -20.83 -36.24 -12.32
CA GLY A 221 -21.04 -35.77 -10.95
C GLY A 221 -21.19 -34.25 -11.10
N ARG A 222 -22.16 -33.59 -10.46
CA ARG A 222 -22.46 -32.15 -10.75
C ARG A 222 -21.37 -31.18 -10.26
N GLU A 223 -20.39 -31.72 -9.53
CA GLU A 223 -19.47 -31.01 -8.65
C GLU A 223 -18.02 -31.30 -9.06
N LEU A 224 -17.17 -30.27 -9.05
CA LEU A 224 -15.74 -30.44 -9.27
C LEU A 224 -15.09 -30.87 -7.95
N SER A 225 -14.39 -32.00 -7.95
CA SER A 225 -13.56 -32.39 -6.81
C SER A 225 -12.31 -31.52 -6.81
N VAL A 226 -12.10 -30.71 -5.77
CA VAL A 226 -10.97 -29.78 -5.66
C VAL A 226 -10.16 -30.15 -4.41
N TYR A 227 -8.85 -30.35 -4.58
CA TYR A 227 -7.93 -30.64 -3.48
C TYR A 227 -7.67 -29.40 -2.62
N SER A 228 -7.44 -28.25 -3.25
CA SER A 228 -7.32 -26.96 -2.58
C SER A 228 -7.68 -25.81 -3.50
N ALA A 229 -8.39 -24.81 -2.99
CA ALA A 229 -8.66 -23.57 -3.70
C ALA A 229 -7.98 -22.39 -2.98
N SER A 230 -7.54 -21.38 -3.74
CA SER A 230 -7.12 -20.09 -3.19
C SER A 230 -7.46 -18.95 -4.14
N LEU A 231 -7.77 -17.79 -3.56
CA LEU A 231 -7.98 -16.56 -4.31
C LEU A 231 -6.70 -15.72 -4.23
N LYS A 232 -6.21 -15.25 -5.38
CA LYS A 232 -5.04 -14.37 -5.47
C LYS A 232 -5.47 -13.00 -6.00
N GLY A 233 -5.05 -11.93 -5.34
CA GLY A 233 -5.09 -10.57 -5.90
C GLY A 233 -3.70 -10.18 -6.37
N ILE A 234 -3.47 -10.34 -7.68
CA ILE A 234 -2.26 -9.85 -8.34
C ILE A 234 -2.41 -8.34 -8.54
N LEU A 235 -1.32 -7.59 -8.46
CA LEU A 235 -1.37 -6.15 -8.67
C LEU A 235 -1.52 -5.82 -10.15
N ALA A 236 -2.56 -5.05 -10.50
CA ALA A 236 -2.78 -4.65 -11.89
C ALA A 236 -1.76 -3.57 -12.30
N HIS A 237 -0.62 -4.02 -12.85
CA HIS A 237 0.56 -3.22 -13.16
C HIS A 237 0.32 -2.25 -14.33
N LYS A 238 -0.35 -1.10 -14.08
CA LYS A 238 -0.54 -0.03 -15.06
C LYS A 238 0.42 1.15 -14.79
N GLY A 239 1.20 1.54 -15.81
CA GLY A 239 2.14 2.67 -15.77
C GLY A 239 3.36 2.46 -14.85
N VAL A 240 3.97 3.56 -14.40
CA VAL A 240 5.23 3.57 -13.62
C VAL A 240 5.13 2.75 -12.32
N ARG A 241 3.97 2.74 -11.67
CA ARG A 241 3.71 1.89 -10.47
C ARG A 241 3.88 0.41 -10.75
N GLY A 242 3.60 -0.04 -11.98
CA GLY A 242 3.86 -1.40 -12.45
C GLY A 242 5.35 -1.74 -12.49
N LEU A 243 6.21 -0.79 -12.89
CA LEU A 243 7.66 -0.98 -12.89
C LEU A 243 8.20 -1.14 -11.46
N VAL A 244 7.74 -0.28 -10.54
CA VAL A 244 8.14 -0.29 -9.11
C VAL A 244 7.80 -1.62 -8.44
N THR A 245 6.59 -2.12 -8.68
CA THR A 245 6.10 -3.38 -8.10
C THR A 245 6.71 -4.63 -8.74
N ARG A 246 7.12 -4.57 -10.01
CA ARG A 246 7.84 -5.67 -10.69
C ARG A 246 9.31 -5.76 -10.30
N PHE A 247 9.98 -4.65 -9.98
CA PHE A 247 11.40 -4.59 -9.66
C PHE A 247 11.68 -3.82 -8.36
N PRO A 248 11.15 -4.27 -7.20
CA PRO A 248 11.24 -3.53 -5.94
C PRO A 248 12.68 -3.28 -5.48
N THR A 249 13.57 -4.24 -5.69
CA THR A 249 15.00 -4.15 -5.34
C THR A 249 15.74 -3.08 -6.16
N ILE A 250 15.49 -3.02 -7.47
CA ILE A 250 16.10 -2.03 -8.37
C ILE A 250 15.63 -0.63 -8.01
N PHE A 251 14.34 -0.44 -7.75
CA PHE A 251 13.80 0.87 -7.32
C PHE A 251 14.29 1.28 -5.93
N SER A 252 14.34 0.35 -4.97
CA SER A 252 14.92 0.58 -3.65
C SER A 252 16.37 1.08 -3.74
N LEU A 253 17.20 0.40 -4.55
CA LEU A 253 18.59 0.78 -4.79
C LEU A 253 18.69 2.14 -5.50
N LEU A 254 17.90 2.37 -6.55
CA LEU A 254 17.89 3.63 -7.29
C LEU A 254 17.48 4.81 -6.40
N CYS A 255 16.45 4.65 -5.56
CA CYS A 255 16.05 5.65 -4.58
C CYS A 255 17.13 5.93 -3.54
N SER A 256 17.80 4.88 -3.03
CA SER A 256 18.95 5.02 -2.12
C SER A 256 20.10 5.81 -2.78
N VAL A 257 20.49 5.48 -4.01
CA VAL A 257 21.55 6.19 -4.76
C VAL A 257 21.18 7.66 -5.02
N ILE A 258 19.94 7.95 -5.46
CA ILE A 258 19.48 9.32 -5.70
C ILE A 258 19.46 10.12 -4.40
N PHE A 259 18.94 9.55 -3.31
CA PHE A 259 18.88 10.22 -2.01
C PHE A 259 20.28 10.47 -1.42
N PHE A 260 21.20 9.51 -1.57
CA PHE A 260 22.61 9.71 -1.22
C PHE A 260 23.24 10.84 -2.04
N ALA A 261 23.03 10.86 -3.36
CA ALA A 261 23.56 11.91 -4.23
C ALA A 261 23.03 13.30 -3.87
N ILE A 262 21.74 13.43 -3.53
CA ILE A 262 21.14 14.69 -3.06
C ILE A 262 21.76 15.12 -1.72
N LEU A 263 21.81 14.24 -0.73
CA LEU A 263 22.39 14.54 0.57
C LEU A 263 23.89 14.89 0.49
N PHE A 264 24.64 14.15 -0.33
CA PHE A 264 26.05 14.41 -0.60
C PHE A 264 26.24 15.76 -1.30
N SER A 265 25.37 16.11 -2.26
CA SER A 265 25.41 17.41 -2.94
C SER A 265 25.13 18.58 -1.99
N ILE A 266 24.19 18.41 -1.05
CA ILE A 266 23.91 19.39 0.01
C ILE A 266 25.12 19.53 0.93
N LEU A 267 25.68 18.41 1.41
CA LEU A 267 26.88 18.42 2.26
C LEU A 267 28.08 19.09 1.55
N ALA A 268 28.30 18.76 0.28
CA ALA A 268 29.34 19.38 -0.54
C ALA A 268 29.10 20.88 -0.73
N ALA A 269 27.87 21.31 -1.03
CA ALA A 269 27.53 22.73 -1.18
C ALA A 269 27.70 23.53 0.12
N CYS A 270 27.44 22.93 1.29
CA CYS A 270 27.68 23.56 2.59
C CYS A 270 29.17 23.63 2.97
N LEU A 271 29.98 22.63 2.59
CA LEU A 271 31.40 22.55 2.97
C LEU A 271 32.35 23.22 1.96
N LEU A 272 32.01 23.25 0.67
CA LEU A 272 32.86 23.81 -0.38
C LEU A 272 33.28 25.28 -0.13
N PRO A 273 32.40 26.20 0.31
CA PRO A 273 32.80 27.57 0.65
C PRO A 273 33.78 27.63 1.82
N SER A 274 33.63 26.74 2.81
CA SER A 274 34.50 26.67 3.99
C SER A 274 35.92 26.21 3.62
N ILE A 275 36.02 25.22 2.72
CA ILE A 275 37.31 24.71 2.21
C ILE A 275 37.99 25.75 1.31
N LEU A 276 37.25 26.36 0.38
CA LEU A 276 37.79 27.37 -0.54
C LEU A 276 38.31 28.61 0.20
N ARG A 277 37.59 29.08 1.23
CA ARG A 277 38.02 30.24 2.01
C ARG A 277 39.34 30.02 2.73
N SER A 278 39.55 28.83 3.33
CA SER A 278 40.80 28.52 4.04
C SER A 278 42.03 28.43 3.12
N SER A 279 41.86 28.31 1.80
CA SER A 279 42.99 28.22 0.86
C SER A 279 43.59 29.59 0.49
N ASN A 280 42.85 30.69 0.67
CA ASN A 280 43.31 32.02 0.28
C ASN A 280 44.23 32.64 1.35
N ASP A 281 43.88 32.48 2.62
CA ASP A 281 44.60 33.09 3.76
C ASP A 281 46.08 32.65 3.87
N ILE A 282 46.45 31.50 3.29
CA ILE A 282 47.81 30.96 3.34
C ILE A 282 48.77 31.69 2.36
N ASN A 283 48.24 32.28 1.28
CA ASN A 283 49.09 32.84 0.22
C ASN A 283 49.52 34.31 0.46
N GLU A 284 48.87 35.05 1.36
CA GLU A 284 49.21 36.48 1.62
C GLU A 284 50.38 36.69 2.60
N THR A 285 50.85 35.64 3.31
CA THR A 285 51.87 35.80 4.37
C THR A 285 53.33 35.78 3.85
N THR A 286 53.57 35.72 2.52
CA THR A 286 54.93 35.70 1.94
C THR A 286 55.25 36.95 1.12
N GLN A 287 55.01 38.14 1.69
CA GLN A 287 55.70 39.35 1.24
C GLN A 287 56.82 39.67 2.24
N PRO A 288 58.11 39.44 1.90
CA PRO A 288 59.20 39.80 2.79
C PRO A 288 59.22 41.31 3.00
N THR A 289 59.14 41.73 4.26
CA THR A 289 59.42 43.12 4.64
C THR A 289 60.91 43.33 4.50
N ASP A 290 61.31 44.03 3.44
CA ASP A 290 62.70 44.44 3.25
C ASP A 290 62.98 45.65 4.14
N ASP A 291 63.86 45.49 5.12
CA ASP A 291 64.20 46.53 6.09
C ASP A 291 65.01 47.64 5.41
N SER A 292 64.41 48.81 5.24
CA SER A 292 65.12 50.03 4.84
C SER A 292 64.64 51.26 5.58
N GLU A 293 65.28 51.44 6.74
CA GLU A 293 65.91 52.70 7.17
C GLU A 293 65.03 53.92 7.57
N GLN A 294 64.97 54.11 8.90
CA GLN A 294 64.91 55.38 9.65
C GLN A 294 64.43 56.68 8.97
N LYS A 295 63.35 57.26 9.50
CA LYS A 295 63.34 58.71 9.87
C LYS A 295 62.31 59.08 10.94
N PRO A 296 62.69 59.81 12.02
CA PRO A 296 61.75 60.36 13.00
C PRO A 296 61.29 61.80 12.65
N SER A 297 60.31 62.31 13.41
CA SER A 297 59.63 63.64 13.30
C SER A 297 58.66 63.76 12.10
N THR A 298 57.51 64.45 12.20
CA THR A 298 57.17 65.60 13.07
C THR A 298 55.66 65.65 13.44
N LEU A 299 55.33 66.22 14.60
CA LEU A 299 53.99 66.71 14.94
C LEU A 299 53.49 67.76 13.93
N LEU A 300 52.23 67.68 13.49
CA LEU A 300 51.25 68.76 13.71
C LEU A 300 49.83 68.40 13.29
N ALA A 301 48.89 69.06 13.96
CA ALA A 301 47.46 68.98 13.77
C ALA A 301 47.00 69.28 12.33
N ASN A 302 45.87 68.69 11.94
CA ASN A 302 44.88 69.44 11.17
C ASN A 302 43.45 69.13 11.64
N TYR A 303 42.62 70.17 11.68
CA TYR A 303 41.34 70.23 12.36
C TYR A 303 40.30 70.86 11.43
N ARG A 304 39.37 70.04 10.91
CA ARG A 304 38.11 70.41 10.24
C ARG A 304 37.19 69.19 10.41
N GLN A 305 36.03 69.22 11.07
CA GLN A 305 35.01 70.27 11.23
C GLN A 305 34.48 70.76 9.89
N TYR A 306 33.27 70.30 9.50
CA TYR A 306 32.05 71.12 9.40
C TYR A 306 30.80 70.20 9.54
N PRO A 307 29.61 70.71 9.94
CA PRO A 307 28.41 69.93 10.26
C PRO A 307 27.27 70.14 9.23
N GLY A 308 26.07 69.60 9.52
CA GLY A 308 24.84 69.76 8.73
C GLY A 308 24.10 68.41 8.64
N ASP A 309 23.16 68.02 9.50
CA ASP A 309 21.94 68.68 10.03
C ASP A 309 20.71 68.51 9.11
N SER A 310 19.54 68.34 9.73
CA SER A 310 18.19 68.09 9.15
C SER A 310 17.99 66.73 8.42
N SER A 311 16.79 66.11 8.42
CA SER A 311 15.52 66.49 9.07
C SER A 311 14.73 65.26 9.54
N ASP A 312 13.84 65.50 10.50
CA ASP A 312 12.79 64.60 10.97
C ASP A 312 11.77 64.25 9.86
N THR A 313 11.09 63.11 10.01
CA THR A 313 9.61 62.90 9.87
C THR A 313 9.33 61.40 10.01
N GLU A 314 8.79 60.99 11.16
CA GLU A 314 7.35 60.74 11.40
C GLU A 314 6.94 59.28 11.14
N THR A 315 6.67 58.58 12.25
CA THR A 315 5.64 57.55 12.34
C THR A 315 4.32 58.05 11.78
N ASP A 316 3.68 57.26 10.91
CA ASP A 316 2.23 57.14 10.94
C ASP A 316 1.77 55.72 10.60
N ALA A 317 0.59 55.35 11.11
CA ALA A 317 0.00 54.03 11.03
C ALA A 317 -1.44 54.09 10.53
N SER A 318 -1.66 53.67 9.29
CA SER A 318 -2.96 53.27 8.72
C SER A 318 -2.66 52.48 7.45
N ASP A 319 -3.07 51.22 7.27
CA ASP A 319 -4.44 50.71 7.25
C ASP A 319 -5.28 51.38 6.15
N LEU A 320 -5.28 50.77 4.95
CA LEU A 320 -6.37 50.87 3.98
C LEU A 320 -6.29 49.72 2.96
N GLN A 321 -7.47 49.20 2.60
CA GLN A 321 -7.66 48.15 1.61
C GLN A 321 -7.45 48.69 0.18
N GLU A 322 -6.83 47.92 -0.72
CA GLU A 322 -7.30 47.91 -2.11
C GLU A 322 -7.30 46.50 -2.71
N GLU A 323 -8.51 46.00 -2.89
CA GLU A 323 -8.87 44.85 -3.70
C GLU A 323 -8.53 45.10 -5.17
N LYS A 324 -7.81 44.19 -5.84
CA LYS A 324 -7.71 44.20 -7.30
C LYS A 324 -7.69 42.80 -7.92
N GLU A 325 -8.90 42.30 -8.14
CA GLU A 325 -9.14 41.33 -9.21
C GLU A 325 -8.48 41.80 -10.52
N SER A 326 -7.75 40.92 -11.19
CA SER A 326 -7.56 41.05 -12.64
C SER A 326 -7.92 39.72 -13.33
N LYS A 327 -8.70 39.84 -14.40
CA LYS A 327 -9.57 38.78 -14.92
C LYS A 327 -8.82 37.85 -15.88
N PRO A 328 -9.24 36.56 -16.01
CA PRO A 328 -8.66 35.64 -16.97
C PRO A 328 -8.97 36.06 -18.42
N SER A 329 -7.94 36.14 -19.26
CA SER A 329 -8.07 36.52 -20.67
C SER A 329 -8.70 35.39 -21.50
N LYS A 330 -9.94 35.59 -21.92
CA LYS A 330 -10.58 34.77 -22.97
C LYS A 330 -10.01 35.16 -24.34
N SER A 331 -9.17 34.33 -24.95
CA SER A 331 -8.92 34.38 -26.41
C SER A 331 -9.57 33.17 -27.09
N ALA A 332 -10.64 33.41 -27.84
CA ALA A 332 -11.38 32.39 -28.58
C ALA A 332 -11.28 32.61 -30.09
N ARG A 333 -11.44 31.52 -30.87
CA ARG A 333 -11.35 31.44 -32.34
C ARG A 333 -9.88 31.56 -32.84
N ARG A 334 -9.48 30.91 -33.95
CA ARG A 334 -10.26 30.55 -35.15
C ARG A 334 -9.58 29.46 -36.00
N ARG A 335 -10.38 28.49 -36.51
CA ARG A 335 -10.21 27.70 -37.75
C ARG A 335 -8.79 27.26 -38.21
N LYS A 336 -8.64 25.95 -38.49
CA LYS A 336 -8.69 25.45 -39.88
C LYS A 336 -8.90 23.94 -40.02
N ARG A 337 -9.74 23.56 -40.99
CA ARG A 337 -9.89 22.21 -41.54
C ARG A 337 -8.69 21.86 -42.44
N ARG A 338 -8.07 20.69 -42.26
CA ARG A 338 -7.56 19.76 -43.30
C ARG A 338 -7.59 18.37 -42.63
N SER A 339 -8.24 17.32 -43.12
CA SER A 339 -8.41 16.79 -44.49
C SER A 339 -7.13 16.23 -45.11
N ALA A 340 -6.68 15.09 -44.59
CA ALA A 340 -6.01 14.01 -45.32
C ALA A 340 -6.50 12.71 -44.63
N LYS A 341 -7.37 11.91 -45.26
CA LYS A 341 -7.10 11.02 -46.40
C LYS A 341 -5.99 10.03 -46.08
N ASN A 342 -6.35 8.94 -45.41
CA ASN A 342 -5.72 7.65 -45.68
C ASN A 342 -6.82 6.62 -45.93
N LYS A 343 -6.96 6.22 -47.20
CA LYS A 343 -7.62 4.97 -47.56
C LYS A 343 -6.66 3.84 -47.17
N ASN A 344 -7.19 2.76 -46.61
CA ASN A 344 -6.89 1.43 -47.10
C ASN A 344 -8.14 0.57 -46.88
N ALA A 345 -8.45 -0.27 -47.86
CA ALA A 345 -9.70 -1.00 -47.95
C ALA A 345 -9.41 -2.49 -48.21
N SER A 346 -9.89 -3.33 -47.32
CA SER A 346 -9.96 -4.80 -47.33
C SER A 346 -10.36 -5.21 -45.90
N GLU A 347 -11.25 -6.17 -45.64
CA GLU A 347 -12.11 -6.92 -46.54
C GLU A 347 -13.35 -7.43 -45.78
N VAL A 348 -14.38 -7.74 -46.56
CA VAL A 348 -15.67 -8.34 -46.22
C VAL A 348 -15.67 -9.36 -45.07
N SER A 349 -16.51 -9.15 -44.04
CA SER A 349 -17.51 -10.16 -43.67
C SER A 349 -18.69 -9.51 -42.94
N SER A 350 -19.90 -9.80 -43.44
CA SER A 350 -21.16 -9.32 -42.89
C SER A 350 -21.74 -10.33 -41.91
N VAL A 351 -21.89 -9.95 -40.64
CA VAL A 351 -22.82 -10.64 -39.72
C VAL A 351 -23.94 -9.68 -39.38
N LYS A 352 -25.14 -10.03 -39.84
CA LYS A 352 -26.38 -9.31 -39.58
C LYS A 352 -26.85 -9.63 -38.15
N SER A 353 -26.86 -8.64 -37.26
CA SER A 353 -27.50 -8.74 -35.95
C SER A 353 -28.55 -7.64 -35.81
N GLU A 354 -29.81 -8.03 -36.00
CA GLU A 354 -31.01 -7.19 -35.96
C GLU A 354 -31.87 -7.68 -34.78
N SER A 355 -31.99 -6.87 -33.74
CA SER A 355 -33.13 -6.85 -32.80
C SER A 355 -32.94 -5.72 -31.78
N ASP A 356 -33.90 -4.79 -31.74
CA ASP A 356 -33.93 -3.71 -30.77
C ASP A 356 -34.31 -4.22 -29.36
N PRO A 357 -33.82 -3.57 -28.28
CA PRO A 357 -34.25 -3.89 -26.93
C PRO A 357 -35.69 -3.39 -26.70
N VAL A 358 -36.61 -4.32 -26.43
CA VAL A 358 -37.96 -3.99 -25.95
C VAL A 358 -37.85 -3.30 -24.59
N ILE A 359 -38.20 -2.01 -24.56
CA ILE A 359 -38.28 -1.22 -23.32
C ILE A 359 -39.56 -1.63 -22.58
N ILE A 360 -39.42 -2.37 -21.49
CA ILE A 360 -40.52 -2.68 -20.57
C ILE A 360 -40.65 -1.51 -19.58
N PRO A 361 -41.78 -0.78 -19.52
CA PRO A 361 -41.99 0.24 -18.52
C PRO A 361 -42.13 -0.38 -17.12
N SER A 362 -41.39 0.15 -16.15
CA SER A 362 -41.48 -0.26 -14.74
C SER A 362 -42.46 0.65 -14.00
N ASP A 363 -43.73 0.27 -13.96
CA ASP A 363 -44.75 1.00 -13.20
C ASP A 363 -44.85 0.51 -11.75
N ARG A 364 -44.52 1.43 -10.84
CA ARG A 364 -45.11 1.73 -9.52
C ARG A 364 -45.28 0.63 -8.45
N PRO A 365 -44.91 0.91 -7.18
CA PRO A 365 -45.27 0.07 -6.05
C PRO A 365 -46.67 0.39 -5.49
N SER A 366 -47.45 -0.64 -5.19
CA SER A 366 -48.60 -0.56 -4.28
C SER A 366 -48.87 -1.93 -3.63
N ASP A 367 -48.42 -2.07 -2.38
CA ASP A 367 -49.02 -2.98 -1.39
C ASP A 367 -50.44 -2.49 -1.00
N PRO A 368 -51.30 -3.27 -0.31
CA PRO A 368 -51.05 -4.61 0.26
C PRO A 368 -52.14 -5.66 -0.03
N SER A 369 -51.92 -6.87 0.51
CA SER A 369 -52.92 -7.89 0.89
C SER A 369 -53.79 -8.51 -0.21
N GLN A 370 -53.42 -9.71 -0.65
CA GLN A 370 -54.39 -10.74 -1.03
C GLN A 370 -53.84 -12.15 -0.72
N SER A 371 -54.72 -13.00 -0.19
CA SER A 371 -54.42 -14.37 0.23
C SER A 371 -54.15 -15.29 -0.96
N ILE A 372 -53.06 -16.07 -0.90
CA ILE A 372 -52.79 -17.12 -1.88
C ILE A 372 -53.10 -18.49 -1.26
N ASP A 373 -54.20 -19.08 -1.72
CA ASP A 373 -54.54 -20.49 -1.49
C ASP A 373 -53.47 -21.43 -2.10
N PRO A 374 -53.04 -22.48 -1.38
CA PRO A 374 -52.11 -23.45 -1.95
C PRO A 374 -52.81 -24.39 -2.95
N LEU A 375 -52.41 -24.33 -4.22
CA LEU A 375 -52.90 -25.20 -5.29
C LEU A 375 -52.63 -26.69 -5.01
N ARG A 376 -53.64 -27.36 -4.45
CA ARG A 376 -53.66 -28.78 -4.11
C ARG A 376 -53.60 -29.65 -5.37
N ARG A 377 -52.38 -30.07 -5.75
CA ARG A 377 -52.11 -30.95 -6.90
C ARG A 377 -52.77 -32.33 -6.73
N ARG A 378 -53.96 -32.49 -7.31
CA ARG A 378 -54.77 -33.73 -7.31
C ARG A 378 -54.02 -34.85 -8.05
N ARG A 379 -53.48 -35.84 -7.33
CA ARG A 379 -53.01 -37.10 -7.93
C ARG A 379 -54.22 -37.87 -8.46
N SER A 380 -54.20 -38.19 -9.75
CA SER A 380 -55.13 -39.14 -10.35
C SER A 380 -54.59 -40.55 -10.16
N SER A 381 -55.29 -41.38 -9.40
CA SER A 381 -55.04 -42.82 -9.29
C SER A 381 -56.02 -43.57 -10.20
N LYS A 382 -55.52 -44.22 -11.25
CA LYS A 382 -56.28 -45.26 -11.96
C LYS A 382 -56.21 -46.56 -11.14
N PRO A 383 -57.32 -47.25 -10.88
CA PRO A 383 -57.27 -48.66 -10.53
C PRO A 383 -56.92 -49.50 -11.76
N LEU A 384 -56.24 -50.63 -11.53
CA LEU A 384 -56.13 -51.72 -12.49
C LEU A 384 -57.00 -52.84 -11.96
N ASP A 385 -58.14 -53.05 -12.60
CA ASP A 385 -58.92 -54.27 -12.41
C ASP A 385 -58.24 -55.39 -13.20
N VAL A 386 -57.95 -56.51 -12.53
CA VAL A 386 -57.48 -57.74 -13.16
C VAL A 386 -58.33 -58.88 -12.61
N GLU A 387 -59.16 -59.43 -13.48
CA GLU A 387 -60.05 -60.55 -13.19
C GLU A 387 -59.80 -61.63 -14.25
N SER A 388 -59.26 -62.78 -13.81
CA SER A 388 -59.23 -64.07 -14.51
C SER A 388 -58.80 -65.17 -13.55
#